data_AF-A0A0A2AJJ0-F1
#
_entry.id   AF-A0A0A2AJJ0-F1
#
_cell.length_a   1.000
_cell.length_b   1.000
_cell.length_c   1.000
_cell.angle_alpha   90.00
_cell.angle_beta   90.00
_cell.angle_gamma   90.00
#
_symmetry.space_group_name_H-M   'P 1'
#
loop_
_entity.id
_entity.type
_entity.pdbx_description
1 polymer ?
#
loop_
_entity_poly.entity_id
_entity_poly.type
_entity_poly.pdbx_seq_one_letter_code
_entity_poly.pdbx_strand_id
1 'polypeptide(L)'
;MKKVIIRKTEEIENWRRNINSEINFIPTMGNLHNGHIKLISTAKNDNSNVNLVSIFINPLQFDNKLDLENYPKTIDNDIKISFSNGADAIFIPSNEDIYPPNNKNIKFLKAPIELSSALCGLNRIGHFDGVCTVVYRLLNLIKPKNLYLGEKDWQQLLILKNLVLKERLNIAIKSIPTQRDFDGIPLSSRNVHLSKNERKLIRFFSSELLEAKKNFQQEKNFNLNEIIKKLSAKKISIEYLEHLNPHTLQKARHEDNISLLAGAIRCGETRLIDHVFLMKRRPIIAIDGPAGSGKSTVTKLIAKKLKLLYLDTGAMYRALSWLILKENIAYKKEKKLLNIFKDISIVFKSNTNSHQDVYVNNYCVTKEIRSQKITSIVSKISSIKEVRKFLVEEQRKIGESGGLVAEGRDIGTTVFPHAELKIFLTASIDERAKRRKFDKNSKDLQEIDLNTLKELIKKRDLEDSNREISPLVKANDAIEIITDGYSINEVVDKIIDLYNDKIPKETEIK
;
A
#
# COMPACT_ATOMS: atom_id res chain seq x y z
N MET A 1 -10.67 9.66 28.81
CA MET A 1 -10.97 8.40 29.53
C MET A 1 -10.05 8.29 30.74
N LYS A 2 -10.46 7.67 31.86
CA LYS A 2 -9.53 7.38 32.97
C LYS A 2 -8.54 6.32 32.49
N LYS A 3 -7.24 6.52 32.74
CA LYS A 3 -6.18 5.55 32.39
C LYS A 3 -6.40 4.23 33.12
N VAL A 4 -6.33 3.10 32.42
CA VAL A 4 -6.60 1.76 32.99
C VAL A 4 -5.40 0.83 32.77
N ILE A 5 -5.04 0.07 33.80
CA ILE A 5 -4.08 -1.05 33.69
C ILE A 5 -4.84 -2.33 34.00
N ILE A 6 -4.70 -3.33 33.13
CA ILE A 6 -5.42 -4.59 33.16
C ILE A 6 -4.38 -5.71 33.21
N ARG A 7 -4.56 -6.70 34.09
CA ARG A 7 -3.57 -7.78 34.27
C ARG A 7 -4.14 -9.16 34.01
N LYS A 8 -5.44 -9.36 34.12
CA LYS A 8 -6.08 -10.67 33.89
C LYS A 8 -6.87 -10.73 32.58
N THR A 9 -6.99 -11.92 32.00
CA THR A 9 -7.79 -12.15 30.80
C THR A 9 -9.29 -11.91 31.04
N GLU A 10 -9.80 -12.29 32.20
CA GLU A 10 -11.20 -12.01 32.58
C GLU A 10 -11.46 -10.50 32.71
N GLU A 11 -10.49 -9.75 33.23
CA GLU A 11 -10.58 -8.29 33.34
C GLU A 11 -10.59 -7.61 31.98
N ILE A 12 -9.77 -8.05 31.00
CA ILE A 12 -9.77 -7.44 29.67
C ILE A 12 -11.08 -7.74 28.92
N GLU A 13 -11.65 -8.93 29.09
CA GLU A 13 -12.95 -9.28 28.51
C GLU A 13 -14.08 -8.46 29.12
N ASN A 14 -14.07 -8.29 30.44
CA ASN A 14 -15.06 -7.46 31.13
C ASN A 14 -14.90 -5.98 30.74
N TRP A 15 -13.66 -5.48 30.69
CA TRP A 15 -13.37 -4.12 30.24
C TRP A 15 -13.84 -3.90 28.79
N ARG A 16 -13.56 -4.84 27.87
CA ARG A 16 -14.01 -4.77 26.48
C ARG A 16 -15.54 -4.70 26.37
N ARG A 17 -16.27 -5.47 27.19
CA ARG A 17 -17.74 -5.48 27.24
C ARG A 17 -18.33 -4.15 27.74
N ASN A 18 -17.59 -3.42 28.57
CA ASN A 18 -18.08 -2.19 29.22
C ASN A 18 -17.72 -0.90 28.45
N ILE A 19 -16.96 -0.97 27.35
CA ILE A 19 -16.65 0.19 26.52
C ILE A 19 -17.48 0.17 25.21
N ASN A 20 -18.00 1.33 24.82
CA ASN A 20 -18.76 1.50 23.57
C ASN A 20 -17.89 2.00 22.39
N SER A 21 -16.57 2.09 22.60
CA SER A 21 -15.63 2.58 21.60
C SER A 21 -14.90 1.44 20.90
N GLU A 22 -14.49 1.68 19.66
CA GLU A 22 -13.59 0.80 18.94
C GLU A 22 -12.17 0.86 19.52
N ILE A 23 -11.38 -0.19 19.30
CA ILE A 23 -10.03 -0.29 19.86
C ILE A 23 -8.97 -0.19 18.74
N ASN A 24 -8.00 0.68 18.97
CA ASN A 24 -6.70 0.64 18.33
C ASN A 24 -5.77 -0.20 19.21
N PHE A 25 -5.28 -1.33 18.69
CA PHE A 25 -4.44 -2.25 19.43
C PHE A 25 -2.97 -2.15 19.00
N ILE A 26 -2.08 -2.00 19.98
CA ILE A 26 -0.63 -1.90 19.81
C ILE A 26 0.05 -3.01 20.63
N PRO A 27 0.29 -4.21 20.06
CA PRO A 27 0.97 -5.28 20.78
C PRO A 27 2.47 -5.02 20.90
N THR A 28 3.02 -5.20 22.10
CA THR A 28 4.46 -5.07 22.37
C THR A 28 4.95 -6.16 23.34
N MET A 29 6.26 -6.37 23.39
CA MET A 29 6.93 -7.18 24.41
C MET A 29 7.49 -6.36 25.57
N GLY A 30 7.23 -5.04 25.63
CA GLY A 30 7.86 -4.14 26.60
C GLY A 30 9.24 -3.64 26.17
N ASN A 31 9.95 -3.01 27.10
CA ASN A 31 11.16 -2.23 26.87
C ASN A 31 11.00 -1.21 25.72
N LEU A 32 10.02 -0.32 25.92
CA LEU A 32 9.53 0.60 24.90
C LEU A 32 10.60 1.65 24.52
N HIS A 33 10.57 2.06 23.25
CA HIS A 33 11.52 3.01 22.65
C HIS A 33 10.79 3.90 21.63
N ASN A 34 11.49 4.83 20.97
CA ASN A 34 10.83 5.80 20.07
C ASN A 34 10.03 5.15 18.91
N GLY A 35 10.45 3.97 18.43
CA GLY A 35 9.64 3.12 17.56
C GLY A 35 8.23 2.79 18.11
N HIS A 36 8.16 2.34 19.36
CA HIS A 36 6.89 2.07 20.06
C HIS A 36 6.11 3.36 20.34
N ILE A 37 6.80 4.45 20.72
CA ILE A 37 6.17 5.76 20.89
C ILE A 37 5.50 6.22 19.60
N LYS A 38 6.14 6.01 18.44
CA LYS A 38 5.55 6.35 17.14
C LYS A 38 4.29 5.54 16.85
N LEU A 39 4.26 4.25 17.18
CA LEU A 39 3.06 3.41 17.06
C LEU A 39 1.90 3.97 17.91
N ILE A 40 2.16 4.24 19.19
CA ILE A 40 1.14 4.71 20.15
C ILE A 40 0.63 6.10 19.77
N SER A 41 1.55 7.04 19.48
CA SER A 41 1.17 8.41 19.10
C SER A 41 0.47 8.47 17.74
N THR A 42 0.77 7.57 16.80
CA THR A 42 0.05 7.51 15.52
C THR A 42 -1.36 6.95 15.70
N ALA A 43 -1.55 5.97 16.60
CA ALA A 43 -2.88 5.47 16.96
C ALA A 43 -3.76 6.56 17.59
N LYS A 44 -3.17 7.44 18.40
CA LYS A 44 -3.86 8.58 19.03
C LYS A 44 -4.54 9.54 18.05
N ASN A 45 -4.03 9.69 16.83
CA ASN A 45 -4.62 10.62 15.85
C ASN A 45 -6.04 10.23 15.43
N ASP A 46 -6.48 8.99 15.70
CA ASP A 46 -7.86 8.55 15.57
C ASP A 46 -8.58 8.70 16.94
N ASN A 47 -8.97 9.95 17.26
CA ASN A 47 -9.54 10.33 18.57
C ASN A 47 -10.88 9.64 18.91
N SER A 48 -11.49 8.89 17.99
CA SER A 48 -12.75 8.17 18.23
C SER A 48 -12.57 6.78 18.86
N ASN A 49 -11.34 6.25 18.87
CA ASN A 49 -11.04 4.90 19.34
C ASN A 49 -10.22 4.94 20.63
N VAL A 50 -10.28 3.85 21.40
CA VAL A 50 -9.47 3.63 22.60
C VAL A 50 -8.15 2.99 22.21
N ASN A 51 -7.04 3.59 22.65
CA ASN A 51 -5.71 3.05 22.40
C ASN A 51 -5.30 2.06 23.50
N LEU A 52 -5.27 0.78 23.16
CA LEU A 52 -4.84 -0.30 24.05
C LEU A 52 -3.43 -0.76 23.67
N VAL A 53 -2.49 -0.68 24.61
CA VAL A 53 -1.14 -1.25 24.47
C VAL A 53 -1.07 -2.56 25.24
N SER A 54 -0.55 -3.64 24.66
CA SER A 54 -0.17 -4.82 25.46
C SER A 54 1.33 -4.86 25.69
N ILE A 55 1.74 -5.29 26.88
CA ILE A 55 3.13 -5.58 27.22
C ILE A 55 3.18 -7.03 27.66
N PHE A 56 3.64 -7.91 26.77
CA PHE A 56 3.71 -9.33 27.04
C PHE A 56 4.91 -9.98 26.33
N ILE A 57 5.85 -10.51 27.12
CA ILE A 57 6.98 -11.27 26.60
C ILE A 57 6.50 -12.70 26.35
N ASN A 58 6.18 -13.01 25.09
CA ASN A 58 5.65 -14.31 24.70
C ASN A 58 6.75 -15.40 24.66
N PRO A 59 6.74 -16.42 25.53
CA PRO A 59 7.78 -17.45 25.52
C PRO A 59 7.82 -18.28 24.25
N LEU A 60 6.67 -18.48 23.58
CA LEU A 60 6.56 -19.34 22.40
C LEU A 60 7.34 -18.83 21.17
N GLN A 61 7.75 -17.56 21.16
CA GLN A 61 8.49 -16.97 20.05
C GLN A 61 9.99 -16.79 20.34
N PHE A 62 10.50 -17.40 21.42
CA PHE A 62 11.93 -17.45 21.71
C PHE A 62 12.48 -18.83 21.39
N ASP A 63 13.43 -18.86 20.47
CA ASP A 63 14.19 -20.03 20.05
C ASP A 63 15.35 -20.36 21.01
N ASN A 64 15.74 -19.41 21.87
CA ASN A 64 16.79 -19.57 22.87
C ASN A 64 16.27 -19.18 24.27
N LYS A 65 16.46 -20.06 25.26
CA LYS A 65 16.08 -19.80 26.65
C LYS A 65 16.82 -18.61 27.27
N LEU A 66 18.12 -18.48 27.00
CA LEU A 66 18.94 -17.35 27.48
C LEU A 66 18.44 -16.03 26.90
N ASP A 67 17.96 -16.03 25.65
CA ASP A 67 17.38 -14.83 25.03
C ASP A 67 16.06 -14.41 25.69
N LEU A 68 15.24 -15.38 26.11
CA LEU A 68 14.03 -15.11 26.88
C LEU A 68 14.35 -14.60 28.29
N GLU A 69 15.34 -15.20 28.96
CA GLU A 69 15.77 -14.82 30.31
C GLU A 69 16.37 -13.42 30.34
N ASN A 70 17.20 -13.08 29.35
CA ASN A 70 17.88 -11.80 29.24
C ASN A 70 17.02 -10.69 28.60
N TYR A 71 15.80 -10.99 28.16
CA TYR A 71 14.93 -9.97 27.56
C TYR A 71 14.63 -8.85 28.58
N PRO A 72 14.86 -7.58 28.23
CA PRO A 72 14.76 -6.47 29.17
C PRO A 72 13.33 -6.28 29.68
N LYS A 73 13.18 -6.13 31.00
CA LYS A 73 11.89 -5.92 31.69
C LYS A 73 11.90 -4.57 32.39
N THR A 74 11.17 -3.60 31.85
CA THR A 74 11.16 -2.21 32.34
C THR A 74 9.72 -1.71 32.55
N ILE A 75 8.89 -2.53 33.19
CA ILE A 75 7.43 -2.39 33.19
C ILE A 75 6.91 -1.02 33.67
N ASP A 76 7.49 -0.46 34.73
CA ASP A 76 7.05 0.84 35.27
C ASP A 76 7.37 1.99 34.29
N ASN A 77 8.55 1.92 33.66
CA ASN A 77 8.94 2.86 32.62
C ASN A 77 8.07 2.70 31.37
N ASP A 78 7.78 1.46 30.97
CA ASP A 78 6.90 1.17 29.83
C ASP A 78 5.49 1.73 30.05
N ILE A 79 4.91 1.54 31.24
CA ILE A 79 3.61 2.12 31.63
C ILE A 79 3.64 3.64 31.48
N LYS A 80 4.67 4.30 32.01
CA LYS A 80 4.84 5.75 31.91
C LYS A 80 4.94 6.21 30.46
N ILE A 81 5.75 5.53 29.64
CA ILE A 81 5.92 5.82 28.22
C ILE A 81 4.58 5.66 27.48
N SER A 82 3.88 4.56 27.66
CA SER A 82 2.61 4.29 26.99
C SER A 82 1.58 5.38 27.27
N PHE A 83 1.34 5.68 28.55
CA PHE A 83 0.34 6.67 28.95
C PHE A 83 0.72 8.11 28.61
N SER A 84 2.01 8.45 28.54
CA SER A 84 2.46 9.79 28.15
C SER A 84 2.33 10.02 26.65
N ASN A 85 2.30 8.96 25.85
CA ASN A 85 2.29 9.04 24.39
C ASN A 85 0.93 8.70 23.75
N GLY A 86 -0.11 8.50 24.55
CA GLY A 86 -1.49 8.40 24.06
C GLY A 86 -2.20 7.07 24.28
N ALA A 87 -1.65 6.14 25.06
CA ALA A 87 -2.40 4.97 25.50
C ALA A 87 -3.53 5.39 26.47
N ASP A 88 -4.70 4.78 26.32
CA ASP A 88 -5.83 4.93 27.24
C ASP A 88 -5.90 3.75 28.22
N ALA A 89 -5.49 2.57 27.75
CA ALA A 89 -5.42 1.34 28.53
C ALA A 89 -4.13 0.56 28.24
N ILE A 90 -3.66 -0.19 29.22
CA ILE A 90 -2.49 -1.08 29.10
C ILE A 90 -2.86 -2.46 29.63
N PHE A 91 -2.60 -3.50 28.83
CA PHE A 91 -2.78 -4.89 29.19
C PHE A 91 -1.43 -5.57 29.46
N ILE A 92 -1.22 -6.03 30.68
CA ILE A 92 0.04 -6.64 31.16
C ILE A 92 -0.27 -8.04 31.74
N PRO A 93 -0.55 -9.03 30.89
CA PRO A 93 -0.88 -10.37 31.35
C PRO A 93 0.35 -11.16 31.79
N SER A 94 0.16 -12.14 32.66
CA SER A 94 1.15 -13.19 32.92
C SER A 94 1.10 -14.29 31.85
N ASN A 95 2.10 -15.17 31.86
CA ASN A 95 2.11 -16.36 31.00
C ASN A 95 0.92 -17.27 31.26
N GLU A 96 0.49 -17.44 32.52
CA GLU A 96 -0.66 -18.27 32.88
C GLU A 96 -1.98 -17.64 32.41
N ASP A 97 -2.06 -16.31 32.38
CA ASP A 97 -3.24 -15.61 31.88
C ASP A 97 -3.40 -15.84 30.36
N ILE A 98 -2.29 -15.78 29.61
CA ILE A 98 -2.32 -16.03 28.16
C ILE A 98 -2.37 -17.53 27.84
N TYR A 99 -1.64 -18.37 28.57
CA TYR A 99 -1.52 -19.81 28.35
C TYR A 99 -1.84 -20.59 29.65
N PRO A 100 -3.13 -20.70 30.03
CA PRO A 100 -3.49 -21.43 31.23
C PRO A 100 -3.10 -22.92 31.10
N PRO A 101 -2.33 -23.50 32.04
CA PRO A 101 -1.76 -24.84 31.90
C PRO A 101 -2.81 -25.95 31.73
N ASN A 102 -4.01 -25.74 32.29
CA ASN A 102 -5.11 -26.72 32.24
C ASN A 102 -6.06 -26.51 31.04
N ASN A 103 -5.84 -25.48 30.20
CA ASN A 103 -6.73 -25.18 29.10
C ASN A 103 -6.31 -25.92 27.82
N LYS A 104 -6.95 -27.06 27.54
CA LYS A 104 -6.72 -27.86 26.32
C LYS A 104 -7.28 -27.22 25.04
N ASN A 105 -8.05 -26.14 25.14
CA ASN A 105 -8.70 -25.48 24.00
C ASN A 105 -7.84 -24.36 23.38
N ILE A 106 -6.56 -24.25 23.75
CA ILE A 106 -5.65 -23.28 23.12
C ILE A 106 -5.37 -23.72 21.68
N LYS A 107 -5.85 -22.92 20.72
CA LYS A 107 -5.52 -23.09 19.30
C LYS A 107 -4.09 -22.61 19.05
N PHE A 108 -3.16 -23.55 18.87
CA PHE A 108 -1.80 -23.26 18.40
C PHE A 108 -1.80 -23.14 16.88
N LEU A 109 -1.24 -22.05 16.36
CA LEU A 109 -1.26 -21.74 14.94
C LEU A 109 0.08 -22.01 14.28
N LYS A 110 0.03 -22.34 12.99
CA LYS A 110 1.19 -22.44 12.12
C LYS A 110 1.27 -21.22 11.22
N ALA A 111 2.45 -20.63 11.11
CA ALA A 111 2.73 -19.60 10.13
C ALA A 111 2.66 -20.18 8.70
N PRO A 112 2.28 -19.36 7.70
CA PRO A 112 2.29 -19.79 6.29
C PRO A 112 3.70 -20.15 5.85
N ILE A 113 3.86 -21.36 5.30
CA ILE A 113 5.17 -21.93 4.95
C ILE A 113 5.90 -21.07 3.92
N GLU A 114 5.17 -20.44 3.01
CA GLU A 114 5.71 -19.60 1.95
C GLU A 114 6.40 -18.35 2.52
N LEU A 115 5.91 -17.82 3.64
CA LEU A 115 6.51 -16.65 4.29
C LEU A 115 7.50 -17.04 5.39
N SER A 116 7.33 -18.18 6.05
CA SER A 116 8.22 -18.65 7.12
C SER A 116 9.44 -19.41 6.61
N SER A 117 9.53 -19.72 5.31
CA SER A 117 10.69 -20.39 4.68
C SER A 117 11.73 -19.42 4.11
N ALA A 118 11.67 -18.15 4.49
CA ALA A 118 12.64 -17.11 4.12
C ALA A 118 13.15 -16.36 5.35
N LEU A 119 14.22 -15.57 5.20
CA LEU A 119 14.71 -14.61 6.21
C LEU A 119 14.81 -15.22 7.62
N CYS A 120 14.20 -14.60 8.65
CA CYS A 120 14.26 -15.07 10.03
C CYS A 120 13.65 -16.46 10.22
N GLY A 121 12.70 -16.85 9.37
CA GLY A 121 11.97 -18.11 9.52
C GLY A 121 12.83 -19.35 9.24
N LEU A 122 13.88 -19.21 8.40
CA LEU A 122 14.83 -20.29 8.11
C LEU A 122 15.62 -20.73 9.36
N ASN A 123 16.03 -19.76 10.18
CA ASN A 123 16.93 -20.00 11.31
C ASN A 123 16.20 -20.05 12.65
N ARG A 124 14.96 -19.55 12.71
CA ARG A 124 14.15 -19.46 13.93
C ARG A 124 12.89 -20.33 13.80
N ILE A 125 13.11 -21.64 13.73
CA ILE A 125 12.05 -22.64 13.56
C ILE A 125 11.02 -22.50 14.69
N GLY A 126 9.73 -22.39 14.35
CA GLY A 126 8.65 -22.23 15.31
C GLY A 126 8.45 -20.80 15.85
N HIS A 127 9.37 -19.86 15.59
CA HIS A 127 9.25 -18.48 16.06
C HIS A 127 7.94 -17.83 15.62
N PHE A 128 7.62 -17.90 14.31
CA PHE A 128 6.41 -17.29 13.77
C PHE A 128 5.13 -18.07 14.12
N ASP A 129 5.21 -19.36 14.43
CA ASP A 129 4.09 -20.11 15.00
C ASP A 129 3.71 -19.54 16.37
N GLY A 130 4.73 -19.26 17.20
CA GLY A 130 4.58 -18.57 18.48
C GLY A 130 3.98 -17.17 18.34
N VAL A 131 4.44 -16.39 17.36
CA VAL A 131 3.89 -15.05 17.06
C VAL A 131 2.44 -15.14 16.62
N CYS A 132 2.10 -16.00 15.65
CA CYS A 132 0.72 -16.19 15.19
C CYS A 132 -0.19 -16.59 16.35
N THR A 133 0.26 -17.53 17.17
CA THR A 133 -0.52 -18.04 18.32
C THR A 133 -0.82 -16.93 19.33
N VAL A 134 0.19 -16.19 19.77
CA VAL A 134 -0.02 -15.13 20.77
C VAL A 134 -0.88 -14.01 20.22
N VAL A 135 -0.62 -13.55 18.99
CA VAL A 135 -1.36 -12.43 18.40
C VAL A 135 -2.80 -12.85 18.17
N TYR A 136 -3.07 -14.04 17.63
CA TYR A 136 -4.44 -14.53 17.46
C TYR A 136 -5.22 -14.58 18.78
N ARG A 137 -4.58 -15.03 19.88
CA ARG A 137 -5.21 -15.03 21.20
C ARG A 137 -5.55 -13.61 21.66
N LEU A 138 -4.59 -12.69 21.57
CA LEU A 138 -4.81 -11.29 21.95
C LEU A 138 -5.91 -10.64 21.11
N LEU A 139 -5.96 -10.90 19.79
CA LEU A 139 -7.01 -10.37 18.92
C LEU A 139 -8.40 -10.92 19.27
N ASN A 140 -8.53 -12.18 19.69
CA ASN A 140 -9.82 -12.74 20.11
C ASN A 140 -10.30 -12.20 21.47
N LEU A 141 -9.38 -11.93 22.40
CA LEU A 141 -9.69 -11.33 23.69
C LEU A 141 -10.10 -9.85 23.54
N ILE A 142 -9.36 -9.10 22.72
CA ILE A 142 -9.48 -7.64 22.61
C ILE A 142 -10.53 -7.24 21.57
N LYS A 143 -10.65 -7.99 20.46
CA LYS A 143 -11.49 -7.67 19.30
C LYS A 143 -11.31 -6.22 18.81
N PRO A 144 -10.09 -5.83 18.40
CA PRO A 144 -9.82 -4.46 17.98
C PRO A 144 -10.29 -4.19 16.55
N LYS A 145 -10.56 -2.92 16.25
CA LYS A 145 -10.83 -2.45 14.88
C LYS A 145 -9.55 -2.27 14.09
N ASN A 146 -8.51 -1.74 14.73
CA ASN A 146 -7.22 -1.47 14.11
C ASN A 146 -6.09 -2.18 14.86
N LEU A 147 -5.14 -2.73 14.13
CA LEU A 147 -3.91 -3.34 14.66
C LEU A 147 -2.69 -2.57 14.15
N TYR A 148 -1.93 -1.93 15.04
CA TYR A 148 -0.75 -1.14 14.68
C TYR A 148 0.53 -1.96 14.82
N LEU A 149 1.33 -2.02 13.75
CA LEU A 149 2.54 -2.83 13.68
C LEU A 149 3.68 -2.03 13.03
N GLY A 150 4.92 -2.25 13.48
CA GLY A 150 6.11 -1.63 12.88
C GLY A 150 6.58 -2.37 11.62
N GLU A 151 7.06 -1.63 10.63
CA GLU A 151 7.61 -2.21 9.39
C GLU A 151 8.99 -2.84 9.58
N LYS A 152 9.73 -2.46 10.63
CA LYS A 152 11.06 -3.00 10.97
C LYS A 152 11.11 -4.53 10.88
N ASP A 153 10.11 -5.20 11.43
CA ASP A 153 9.93 -6.64 11.42
C ASP A 153 8.99 -7.04 10.25
N TRP A 154 9.39 -6.69 9.02
CA TRP A 154 8.55 -6.79 7.81
C TRP A 154 7.96 -8.19 7.56
N GLN A 155 8.77 -9.24 7.76
CA GLN A 155 8.30 -10.63 7.65
C GLN A 155 7.17 -10.94 8.65
N GLN A 156 7.29 -10.45 9.88
CA GLN A 156 6.24 -10.59 10.89
C GLN A 156 4.96 -9.88 10.46
N LEU A 157 5.09 -8.66 9.92
CA LEU A 157 3.95 -7.89 9.42
C LEU A 157 3.19 -8.66 8.32
N LEU A 158 3.90 -9.24 7.34
CA LEU A 158 3.27 -10.05 6.28
C LEU A 158 2.57 -11.30 6.84
N ILE A 159 3.20 -11.99 7.78
CA ILE A 159 2.63 -13.17 8.43
C ILE A 159 1.35 -12.80 9.20
N LEU A 160 1.34 -11.67 9.90
CA LEU A 160 0.14 -11.20 10.61
C LEU A 160 -0.95 -10.69 9.67
N LYS A 161 -0.59 -10.09 8.52
CA LYS A 161 -1.56 -9.80 7.44
C LYS A 161 -2.20 -11.08 6.91
N ASN A 162 -1.39 -12.11 6.63
CA ASN A 162 -1.91 -13.42 6.21
C ASN A 162 -2.82 -14.04 7.27
N LEU A 163 -2.44 -13.96 8.56
CA LEU A 163 -3.25 -14.45 9.67
C LEU A 163 -4.63 -13.78 9.72
N VAL A 164 -4.68 -12.44 9.67
CA VAL A 164 -5.94 -11.68 9.69
C VAL A 164 -6.84 -12.06 8.51
N LEU A 165 -6.28 -12.19 7.32
CA LEU A 165 -7.02 -12.61 6.12
C LEU A 165 -7.53 -14.06 6.22
N LYS A 166 -6.66 -15.00 6.61
CA LYS A 166 -6.97 -16.44 6.69
C LYS A 166 -8.03 -16.75 7.74
N GLU A 167 -7.94 -16.09 8.89
CA GLU A 167 -8.90 -16.24 9.99
C GLU A 167 -10.11 -15.30 9.84
N ARG A 168 -10.20 -14.55 8.72
CA ARG A 168 -11.30 -13.64 8.38
C ARG A 168 -11.62 -12.64 9.50
N LEU A 169 -10.59 -12.12 10.15
CA LEU A 169 -10.74 -11.14 11.22
C LEU A 169 -11.03 -9.77 10.61
N ASN A 170 -12.09 -9.11 11.07
CA ASN A 170 -12.46 -7.76 10.62
C ASN A 170 -11.58 -6.69 11.29
N ILE A 171 -10.29 -6.68 10.94
CA ILE A 171 -9.26 -5.86 11.59
C ILE A 171 -8.43 -5.17 10.51
N ALA A 172 -8.35 -3.84 10.57
CA ALA A 172 -7.48 -3.08 9.68
C ALA A 172 -6.06 -3.01 10.25
N ILE A 173 -5.08 -3.55 9.52
CA ILE A 173 -3.67 -3.44 9.91
C ILE A 173 -3.13 -2.08 9.47
N LYS A 174 -2.54 -1.34 10.41
CA LYS A 174 -1.89 -0.04 10.17
C LYS A 174 -0.39 -0.20 10.41
N SER A 175 0.39 -0.24 9.32
CA SER A 175 1.85 -0.34 9.41
C SER A 175 2.50 1.03 9.63
N ILE A 176 3.54 1.07 10.45
CA ILE A 176 4.31 2.28 10.76
C ILE A 176 5.77 2.08 10.33
N PRO A 177 6.35 3.02 9.54
CA PRO A 177 7.73 2.92 9.08
C PRO A 177 8.74 2.70 10.19
N THR A 178 9.84 2.04 9.86
CA THR A 178 10.96 1.82 10.78
C THR A 178 11.46 3.16 11.33
N GLN A 179 11.44 3.30 12.66
CA GLN A 179 12.07 4.45 13.31
C GLN A 179 13.56 4.14 13.51
N ARG A 180 14.41 5.06 13.08
CA ARG A 180 15.87 4.96 13.18
C ARG A 180 16.40 5.99 14.16
N ASP A 181 17.50 5.67 14.81
CA ASP A 181 18.27 6.61 15.62
C ASP A 181 19.03 7.61 14.70
N PHE A 182 19.61 8.67 15.27
CA PHE A 182 20.28 9.73 14.49
C PHE A 182 21.47 9.22 13.66
N ASP A 183 22.04 8.07 14.04
CA ASP A 183 23.14 7.41 13.34
C ASP A 183 22.66 6.38 12.30
N GLY A 184 21.35 6.25 12.08
CA GLY A 184 20.73 5.40 11.05
C GLY A 184 20.37 3.98 11.51
N ILE A 185 20.74 3.59 12.73
CA ILE A 185 20.43 2.27 13.28
C ILE A 185 18.93 2.15 13.55
N PRO A 186 18.25 1.07 13.12
CA PRO A 186 16.85 0.84 13.44
C PRO A 186 16.68 0.65 14.96
N LEU A 187 15.69 1.34 15.54
CA LEU A 187 15.43 1.24 16.97
C LEU A 187 14.91 -0.16 17.34
N SER A 188 15.44 -0.71 18.42
CA SER A 188 15.10 -2.03 18.94
C SER A 188 15.30 -2.06 20.44
N SER A 189 14.45 -2.79 21.16
CA SER A 189 14.63 -3.04 22.61
C SER A 189 15.96 -3.72 22.91
N ARG A 190 16.50 -4.49 21.94
CA ARG A 190 17.78 -5.18 22.02
C ARG A 190 19.00 -4.25 21.94
N ASN A 191 18.83 -3.01 21.47
CA ASN A 191 19.96 -2.08 21.30
C ASN A 191 20.61 -1.67 22.64
N VAL A 192 19.93 -1.86 23.77
CA VAL A 192 20.44 -1.55 25.11
C VAL A 192 21.65 -2.40 25.51
N HIS A 193 21.80 -3.59 24.93
CA HIS A 193 22.89 -4.53 25.26
C HIS A 193 24.16 -4.27 24.44
N LEU A 194 24.14 -3.32 23.51
CA LEU A 194 25.24 -3.08 22.59
C LEU A 194 26.36 -2.30 23.26
N SER A 195 27.58 -2.85 23.23
CA SER A 195 28.79 -2.09 23.49
C SER A 195 29.02 -1.01 22.43
N LYS A 196 29.88 -0.04 22.73
CA LYS A 196 30.27 1.01 21.78
C LYS A 196 30.84 0.44 20.48
N ASN A 197 31.55 -0.69 20.54
CA ASN A 197 32.13 -1.32 19.36
C ASN A 197 31.08 -2.05 18.53
N GLU A 198 30.16 -2.80 19.17
CA GLU A 198 29.06 -3.47 18.47
C GLU A 198 28.15 -2.45 17.79
N ARG A 199 27.83 -1.33 18.46
CA ARG A 199 27.05 -0.25 17.85
C ARG A 199 27.71 0.31 16.57
N LYS A 200 29.04 0.43 16.54
CA LYS A 200 29.77 0.84 15.32
C LYS A 200 29.61 -0.16 14.17
N LEU A 201 29.65 -1.47 14.47
CA LEU A 201 29.45 -2.52 13.47
C LEU A 201 28.03 -2.52 12.91
N ILE A 202 27.03 -2.32 13.76
CA ILE A 202 25.63 -2.25 13.35
C ILE A 202 25.36 -1.01 12.52
N ARG A 203 25.92 0.13 12.91
CA ARG A 203 25.87 1.35 12.12
C ARG A 203 26.43 1.11 10.72
N PHE A 204 27.56 0.40 10.62
CA PHE A 204 28.18 0.06 9.35
C PHE A 204 27.25 -0.82 8.49
N PHE A 205 26.61 -1.83 9.10
CA PHE A 205 25.61 -2.65 8.41
C PHE A 205 24.44 -1.83 7.88
N SER A 206 23.80 -1.01 8.72
CA SER A 206 22.70 -0.14 8.29
C SER A 206 23.13 0.86 7.21
N SER A 207 24.36 1.40 7.28
CA SER A 207 24.86 2.32 6.25
C SER A 207 25.06 1.65 4.90
N GLU A 208 25.50 0.39 4.85
CA GLU A 208 25.63 -0.33 3.57
C GLU A 208 24.26 -0.59 2.93
N LEU A 209 23.22 -0.88 3.73
CA LEU A 209 21.85 -1.00 3.21
C LEU A 209 21.33 0.33 2.67
N LEU A 210 21.55 1.43 3.39
CA LEU A 210 21.13 2.76 2.96
C LEU A 210 21.87 3.23 1.69
N GLU A 211 23.17 2.93 1.59
CA GLU A 211 23.94 3.22 0.38
C GLU A 211 23.47 2.38 -0.81
N ALA A 212 23.17 1.09 -0.59
CA ALA A 212 22.54 0.24 -1.62
C ALA A 212 21.19 0.81 -2.09
N LYS A 213 20.36 1.33 -1.18
CA LYS A 213 19.10 2.02 -1.52
C LYS A 213 19.35 3.24 -2.40
N LYS A 214 20.33 4.06 -2.05
CA LYS A 214 20.69 5.27 -2.80
C LYS A 214 21.24 4.93 -4.20
N ASN A 215 22.14 3.97 -4.30
CA ASN A 215 22.70 3.51 -5.58
C ASN A 215 21.61 2.92 -6.48
N PHE A 216 20.71 2.12 -5.90
CA PHE A 216 19.58 1.58 -6.65
C PHE A 216 18.63 2.66 -7.16
N GLN A 217 18.43 3.76 -6.43
CA GLN A 217 17.61 4.86 -6.92
C GLN A 217 18.20 5.52 -8.17
N GLN A 218 19.52 5.62 -8.26
CA GLN A 218 20.24 6.27 -9.37
C GLN A 218 20.46 5.31 -10.56
N GLU A 219 21.03 4.14 -10.29
CA GLU A 219 21.52 3.21 -11.31
C GLU A 219 20.58 2.02 -11.55
N LYS A 220 19.53 1.86 -10.74
CA LYS A 220 18.62 0.70 -10.75
C LYS A 220 19.33 -0.64 -10.53
N ASN A 221 20.51 -0.60 -9.92
CA ASN A 221 21.35 -1.76 -9.64
C ASN A 221 22.12 -1.56 -8.33
N PHE A 222 22.55 -2.68 -7.73
CA PHE A 222 23.50 -2.73 -6.61
C PHE A 222 24.16 -4.12 -6.57
N ASN A 223 25.32 -4.23 -5.94
CA ASN A 223 26.04 -5.50 -5.84
C ASN A 223 25.94 -6.11 -4.43
N LEU A 224 25.04 -7.09 -4.27
CA LEU A 224 24.85 -7.81 -3.01
C LEU A 224 26.14 -8.49 -2.50
N ASN A 225 26.92 -9.11 -3.40
CA ASN A 225 28.16 -9.80 -3.03
C ASN A 225 29.23 -8.83 -2.53
N GLU A 226 29.26 -7.61 -3.06
CA GLU A 226 30.18 -6.57 -2.57
C GLU A 226 29.83 -6.15 -1.14
N ILE A 227 28.55 -5.96 -0.83
CA ILE A 227 28.08 -5.66 0.52
C ILE A 227 28.48 -6.79 1.48
N ILE A 228 28.24 -8.06 1.12
CA ILE A 228 28.63 -9.22 1.92
C ILE A 228 30.13 -9.24 2.18
N LYS A 229 30.97 -8.94 1.18
CA LYS A 229 32.43 -8.85 1.33
C LYS A 229 32.84 -7.74 2.30
N LYS A 230 32.25 -6.54 2.19
CA LYS A 230 32.52 -5.41 3.09
C LYS A 230 32.16 -5.72 4.54
N LEU A 231 30.99 -6.32 4.76
CA LEU A 231 30.53 -6.72 6.09
C LEU A 231 31.42 -7.81 6.70
N SER A 232 31.77 -8.84 5.91
CA SER A 232 32.67 -9.92 6.34
C SER A 232 34.07 -9.39 6.69
N ALA A 233 34.60 -8.40 5.94
CA ALA A 233 35.89 -7.76 6.23
C ALA A 233 35.92 -7.04 7.59
N LYS A 234 34.75 -6.58 8.09
CA LYS A 234 34.59 -6.01 9.43
C LYS A 234 34.31 -7.07 10.51
N LYS A 235 34.40 -8.37 10.17
CA LYS A 235 34.08 -9.50 11.04
C LYS A 235 32.65 -9.47 11.59
N ILE A 236 31.71 -8.89 10.82
CA ILE A 236 30.29 -8.95 11.15
C ILE A 236 29.77 -10.34 10.78
N SER A 237 29.18 -11.04 11.73
CA SER A 237 28.53 -12.33 11.48
C SER A 237 27.19 -12.09 10.79
N ILE A 238 27.12 -12.42 9.50
CA ILE A 238 25.90 -12.29 8.69
C ILE A 238 25.14 -13.61 8.79
N GLU A 239 23.92 -13.55 9.31
CA GLU A 239 23.04 -14.71 9.38
C GLU A 239 22.28 -14.89 8.06
N TYR A 240 21.82 -13.79 7.47
CA TYR A 240 21.37 -13.71 6.08
C TYR A 240 21.47 -12.26 5.58
N LEU A 241 21.59 -12.09 4.27
CA LEU A 241 21.41 -10.82 3.58
C LEU A 241 20.89 -11.11 2.17
N GLU A 242 19.63 -10.76 1.91
CA GLU A 242 18.88 -11.22 0.73
C GLU A 242 18.16 -10.08 0.01
N HIS A 243 17.99 -10.25 -1.31
CA HIS A 243 17.23 -9.35 -2.18
C HIS A 243 15.96 -10.05 -2.68
N LEU A 244 14.82 -9.63 -2.15
CA LEU A 244 13.55 -10.35 -2.26
C LEU A 244 12.43 -9.46 -2.79
N ASN A 245 11.36 -10.09 -3.27
CA ASN A 245 10.07 -9.46 -3.44
C ASN A 245 9.44 -9.21 -2.05
N PRO A 246 8.96 -8.00 -1.74
CA PRO A 246 8.52 -7.65 -0.40
C PRO A 246 7.24 -8.37 0.02
N HIS A 247 6.44 -8.94 -0.88
CA HIS A 247 5.19 -9.61 -0.50
C HIS A 247 5.32 -11.12 -0.48
N THR A 248 6.04 -11.70 -1.45
CA THR A 248 6.21 -13.15 -1.54
C THR A 248 7.41 -13.65 -0.76
N LEU A 249 8.36 -12.77 -0.41
CA LEU A 249 9.65 -13.09 0.19
C LEU A 249 10.48 -14.10 -0.65
N GLN A 250 10.18 -14.23 -1.94
CA GLN A 250 11.00 -14.95 -2.91
C GLN A 250 12.02 -14.01 -3.56
N LYS A 251 13.02 -14.54 -4.27
CA LYS A 251 14.03 -13.73 -4.98
C LYS A 251 13.36 -12.66 -5.85
N ALA A 252 13.84 -11.42 -5.74
CA ALA A 252 13.33 -10.32 -6.54
C ALA A 252 13.54 -10.58 -8.04
N ARG A 253 12.55 -10.25 -8.86
CA ARG A 253 12.63 -10.37 -10.32
C ARG A 253 12.92 -9.02 -10.96
N HIS A 254 13.35 -9.04 -12.21
CA HIS A 254 13.60 -7.81 -12.95
C HIS A 254 12.32 -6.97 -13.16
N GLU A 255 11.15 -7.59 -13.24
CA GLU A 255 9.88 -6.88 -13.44
C GLU A 255 9.34 -6.24 -12.15
N ASP A 256 9.87 -6.63 -10.98
CA ASP A 256 9.41 -6.11 -9.70
C ASP A 256 9.88 -4.64 -9.55
N ASN A 257 8.93 -3.71 -9.51
CA ASN A 257 9.25 -2.30 -9.27
C ASN A 257 9.73 -2.05 -7.83
N ILE A 258 9.17 -2.79 -6.87
CA ILE A 258 9.51 -2.74 -5.45
C ILE A 258 10.17 -4.04 -5.07
N SER A 259 11.34 -3.95 -4.45
CA SER A 259 12.06 -5.08 -3.86
C SER A 259 12.55 -4.72 -2.46
N LEU A 260 12.95 -5.74 -1.71
CA LEU A 260 13.38 -5.67 -0.32
C LEU A 260 14.82 -6.16 -0.23
N LEU A 261 15.72 -5.34 0.28
CA LEU A 261 17.04 -5.78 0.73
C LEU A 261 16.97 -5.91 2.24
N ALA A 262 17.01 -7.13 2.76
CA ALA A 262 16.84 -7.42 4.18
C ALA A 262 17.97 -8.31 4.69
N GLY A 263 18.44 -8.04 5.90
CA GLY A 263 19.49 -8.84 6.53
C GLY A 263 19.33 -8.98 8.03
N ALA A 264 19.91 -10.07 8.54
CA ALA A 264 20.12 -10.28 9.97
C ALA A 264 21.62 -10.48 10.23
N ILE A 265 22.13 -9.81 11.26
CA ILE A 265 23.51 -9.92 11.70
C ILE A 265 23.56 -10.25 13.20
N ARG A 266 24.69 -10.83 13.63
CA ARG A 266 25.05 -10.98 15.04
C ARG A 266 26.27 -10.12 15.37
N CYS A 267 26.18 -9.39 16.47
CA CYS A 267 27.26 -8.62 17.06
C CYS A 267 27.34 -9.01 18.55
N GLY A 268 28.39 -9.75 18.91
CA GLY A 268 28.43 -10.46 20.19
C GLY A 268 27.27 -11.43 20.31
N GLU A 269 26.51 -11.33 21.40
CA GLU A 269 25.30 -12.12 21.65
C GLU A 269 24.04 -11.49 21.04
N THR A 270 24.12 -10.23 20.59
CA THR A 270 22.94 -9.51 20.11
C THR A 270 22.70 -9.77 18.63
N ARG A 271 21.54 -10.35 18.32
CA ARG A 271 21.01 -10.48 16.95
C ARG A 271 20.18 -9.26 16.58
N LEU A 272 20.43 -8.70 15.40
CA LEU A 272 19.69 -7.56 14.86
C LEU A 272 19.25 -7.82 13.44
N ILE A 273 18.15 -7.17 13.07
CA ILE A 273 17.61 -7.16 11.73
C ILE A 273 17.53 -5.73 11.23
N ASP A 274 17.72 -5.55 9.93
CA ASP A 274 17.45 -4.31 9.24
C ASP A 274 17.02 -4.62 7.80
N HIS A 275 16.30 -3.69 7.19
CA HIS A 275 15.94 -3.77 5.79
C HIS A 275 15.77 -2.40 5.18
N VAL A 276 15.82 -2.36 3.85
CA VAL A 276 15.43 -1.20 3.04
C VAL A 276 14.58 -1.66 1.86
N PHE A 277 13.61 -0.84 1.48
CA PHE A 277 12.89 -1.00 0.23
C PHE A 277 13.65 -0.32 -0.91
N LEU A 278 13.76 -1.04 -2.02
CA LEU A 278 14.38 -0.60 -3.26
C LEU A 278 13.29 -0.41 -4.31
N MET A 279 13.21 0.79 -4.88
CA MET A 279 12.18 1.14 -5.87
C MET A 279 12.78 1.62 -7.18
N LYS A 280 12.32 1.08 -8.31
CA LYS A 280 12.75 1.56 -9.63
C LYS A 280 12.08 2.88 -9.98
N ARG A 281 10.80 3.03 -9.68
CA ARG A 281 10.01 4.25 -9.85
C ARG A 281 8.98 4.39 -8.72
N ARG A 282 8.39 5.57 -8.58
CA ARG A 282 7.27 5.77 -7.65
C ARG A 282 6.06 4.89 -8.07
N PRO A 283 5.15 4.56 -7.13
CA PRO A 283 4.04 3.67 -7.45
C PRO A 283 3.08 4.25 -8.48
N ILE A 284 2.47 3.38 -9.28
CA ILE A 284 1.40 3.69 -10.23
C ILE A 284 0.14 2.96 -9.77
N ILE A 285 -0.98 3.70 -9.74
CA ILE A 285 -2.31 3.14 -9.54
C ILE A 285 -3.06 3.21 -10.87
N ALA A 286 -3.47 2.06 -11.40
CA ALA A 286 -4.31 1.95 -12.59
C ALA A 286 -5.77 1.77 -12.19
N ILE A 287 -6.67 2.62 -12.69
CA ILE A 287 -8.11 2.54 -12.42
C ILE A 287 -8.86 2.40 -13.75
N ASP A 288 -9.28 1.18 -14.05
CA ASP A 288 -10.09 0.85 -15.24
C ASP A 288 -11.56 0.70 -14.90
N GLY A 289 -12.41 0.76 -15.92
CA GLY A 289 -13.82 0.44 -15.78
C GLY A 289 -14.72 1.14 -16.79
N PRO A 290 -16.01 0.78 -16.84
CA PRO A 290 -16.95 1.30 -17.82
C PRO A 290 -17.35 2.76 -17.57
N ALA A 291 -18.03 3.40 -18.54
CA ALA A 291 -18.47 4.79 -18.38
C ALA A 291 -19.50 4.91 -17.25
N GLY A 292 -19.46 6.01 -16.48
CA GLY A 292 -20.40 6.28 -15.40
C GLY A 292 -20.10 5.57 -14.06
N SER A 293 -19.03 4.77 -13.95
CA SER A 293 -18.68 4.09 -12.69
C SER A 293 -18.06 4.99 -11.61
N GLY A 294 -17.89 6.28 -11.86
CA GLY A 294 -17.34 7.23 -10.89
C GLY A 294 -15.81 7.38 -10.89
N LYS A 295 -15.10 6.73 -11.83
CA LYS A 295 -13.63 6.75 -11.93
C LYS A 295 -13.03 8.15 -11.79
N SER A 296 -13.40 9.10 -12.65
CA SER A 296 -12.73 10.41 -12.68
C SER A 296 -12.79 11.15 -11.36
N THR A 297 -13.91 11.02 -10.64
CA THR A 297 -14.07 11.63 -9.32
C THR A 297 -13.22 10.92 -8.27
N VAL A 298 -13.27 9.59 -8.24
CA VAL A 298 -12.50 8.75 -7.31
C VAL A 298 -11.00 8.91 -7.53
N THR A 299 -10.53 8.80 -8.77
CA THR A 299 -9.11 8.92 -9.18
C THR A 299 -8.53 10.28 -8.78
N LYS A 300 -9.26 11.38 -8.99
CA LYS A 300 -8.81 12.73 -8.58
C LYS A 300 -8.63 12.85 -7.07
N LEU A 301 -9.57 12.30 -6.29
CA LEU A 301 -9.49 12.35 -4.83
C LEU A 301 -8.33 11.50 -4.31
N ILE A 302 -8.11 10.32 -4.89
CA ILE A 302 -6.95 9.47 -4.56
C ILE A 302 -5.64 10.18 -4.90
N ALA A 303 -5.52 10.74 -6.10
CA ALA A 303 -4.34 11.50 -6.51
C ALA A 303 -4.04 12.66 -5.55
N LYS A 304 -5.07 13.39 -5.12
CA LYS A 304 -4.94 14.45 -4.11
C LYS A 304 -4.51 13.92 -2.75
N LYS A 305 -5.17 12.88 -2.22
CA LYS A 305 -4.88 12.30 -0.89
C LYS A 305 -3.47 11.71 -0.84
N LEU A 306 -3.02 11.02 -1.89
CA LEU A 306 -1.72 10.38 -1.97
C LEU A 306 -0.61 11.27 -2.57
N LYS A 307 -0.94 12.50 -2.98
CA LYS A 307 0.00 13.44 -3.65
C LYS A 307 0.68 12.79 -4.87
N LEU A 308 -0.13 12.14 -5.69
CA LEU A 308 0.26 11.52 -6.95
C LEU A 308 -0.24 12.37 -8.12
N LEU A 309 0.41 12.25 -9.28
CA LEU A 309 -0.05 12.85 -10.52
C LEU A 309 -1.37 12.18 -10.96
N TYR A 310 -2.38 12.95 -11.32
CA TYR A 310 -3.60 12.42 -11.94
C TYR A 310 -3.41 12.36 -13.45
N LEU A 311 -3.75 11.24 -14.09
CA LEU A 311 -3.72 11.09 -15.55
C LEU A 311 -5.09 10.65 -16.07
N ASP A 312 -5.83 11.59 -16.70
CA ASP A 312 -7.04 11.30 -17.47
C ASP A 312 -6.67 10.88 -18.90
N THR A 313 -6.50 9.59 -19.13
CA THR A 313 -6.18 9.10 -20.49
C THR A 313 -7.31 9.39 -21.47
N GLY A 314 -8.56 9.39 -21.01
CA GLY A 314 -9.72 9.76 -21.81
C GLY A 314 -9.64 11.19 -22.33
N ALA A 315 -9.06 12.12 -21.56
CA ALA A 315 -8.80 13.48 -22.02
C ALA A 315 -7.75 13.51 -23.13
N MET A 316 -6.74 12.64 -23.12
CA MET A 316 -5.75 12.56 -24.21
C MET A 316 -6.41 12.14 -25.53
N TYR A 317 -7.25 11.09 -25.49
CA TYR A 317 -8.00 10.65 -26.67
C TYR A 317 -8.94 11.74 -27.19
N ARG A 318 -9.62 12.47 -26.30
CA ARG A 318 -10.50 13.58 -26.69
C ARG A 318 -9.72 14.79 -27.23
N ALA A 319 -8.55 15.09 -26.68
CA ALA A 319 -7.66 16.15 -27.14
C ALA A 319 -7.16 15.90 -28.57
N LEU A 320 -6.68 14.68 -28.84
CA LEU A 320 -6.30 14.28 -30.20
C LEU A 320 -7.51 14.30 -31.15
N SER A 321 -8.68 13.81 -30.70
CA SER A 321 -9.91 13.85 -31.50
C SER A 321 -10.32 15.28 -31.86
N TRP A 322 -10.17 16.21 -30.91
CA TRP A 322 -10.42 17.63 -31.14
C TRP A 322 -9.48 18.21 -32.18
N LEU A 323 -8.19 17.90 -32.12
CA LEU A 323 -7.22 18.39 -33.10
C LEU A 323 -7.53 17.86 -34.50
N ILE A 324 -7.82 16.56 -34.62
CA ILE A 324 -8.21 15.93 -35.89
C ILE A 324 -9.43 16.63 -36.51
N LEU A 325 -10.44 16.97 -35.69
CA LEU A 325 -11.62 17.68 -36.19
C LEU A 325 -11.34 19.14 -36.53
N LYS A 326 -10.55 19.84 -35.70
CA LYS A 326 -10.22 21.25 -35.89
C LYS A 326 -9.46 21.47 -37.21
N GLU A 327 -8.50 20.60 -37.48
CA GLU A 327 -7.67 20.63 -38.70
C GLU A 327 -8.35 19.93 -39.90
N ASN A 328 -9.60 19.48 -39.74
CA ASN A 328 -10.39 18.77 -40.76
C ASN A 328 -9.65 17.57 -41.39
N ILE A 329 -8.97 16.78 -40.55
CA ILE A 329 -8.10 15.70 -41.01
C ILE A 329 -8.90 14.43 -41.25
N ALA A 330 -8.72 13.84 -42.43
CA ALA A 330 -9.26 12.53 -42.78
C ALA A 330 -8.54 11.42 -41.99
N TYR A 331 -9.01 11.14 -40.77
CA TYR A 331 -8.47 10.13 -39.84
C TYR A 331 -8.57 8.68 -40.33
N LYS A 332 -9.30 8.43 -41.43
CA LYS A 332 -9.28 7.14 -42.13
C LYS A 332 -8.03 6.95 -43.02
N LYS A 333 -7.21 7.99 -43.22
CA LYS A 333 -5.97 7.93 -44.02
C LYS A 333 -4.76 7.94 -43.10
N GLU A 334 -4.11 6.79 -42.95
CA GLU A 334 -2.97 6.56 -42.04
C GLU A 334 -1.85 7.61 -42.18
N LYS A 335 -1.41 7.91 -43.40
CA LYS A 335 -0.34 8.91 -43.66
C LYS A 335 -0.65 10.30 -43.06
N LYS A 336 -1.91 10.71 -43.01
CA LYS A 336 -2.30 12.00 -42.43
C LYS A 336 -2.23 11.99 -40.90
N LEU A 337 -2.51 10.86 -40.25
CA LEU A 337 -2.39 10.71 -38.79
C LEU A 337 -0.93 10.78 -38.34
N LEU A 338 -0.03 10.10 -39.07
CA LEU A 338 1.40 10.06 -38.74
C LEU A 338 2.05 11.44 -38.74
N ASN A 339 1.61 12.36 -39.60
CA ASN A 339 2.10 13.74 -39.61
C ASN A 339 1.73 14.48 -38.32
N ILE A 340 0.49 14.31 -37.81
CA ILE A 340 0.06 14.95 -36.57
C ILE A 340 0.90 14.48 -35.38
N PHE A 341 1.20 13.18 -35.32
CA PHE A 341 1.88 12.58 -34.16
C PHE A 341 3.29 13.12 -33.95
N LYS A 342 3.94 13.65 -34.99
CA LYS A 342 5.26 14.28 -34.87
C LYS A 342 5.23 15.62 -34.16
N ASP A 343 4.16 16.38 -34.34
CA ASP A 343 4.09 17.78 -33.93
C ASP A 343 3.15 18.04 -32.75
N ILE A 344 2.32 17.06 -32.40
CA ILE A 344 1.35 17.21 -31.32
C ILE A 344 2.03 17.15 -29.95
N SER A 345 1.77 18.16 -29.14
CA SER A 345 2.09 18.19 -27.72
C SER A 345 0.79 18.22 -26.91
N ILE A 346 0.58 17.21 -26.05
CA ILE A 346 -0.54 17.15 -25.10
C ILE A 346 0.02 17.32 -23.69
N VAL A 347 -0.30 18.44 -23.05
CA VAL A 347 0.22 18.78 -21.72
C VAL A 347 -0.94 18.95 -20.74
N PHE A 348 -0.77 18.35 -19.57
CA PHE A 348 -1.69 18.51 -18.46
C PHE A 348 -1.12 19.50 -17.44
N LYS A 349 -1.89 20.52 -17.08
CA LYS A 349 -1.54 21.48 -16.02
C LYS A 349 -2.56 21.44 -14.91
N SER A 350 -2.11 21.27 -13.67
CA SER A 350 -2.98 21.36 -12.50
C SER A 350 -3.36 22.82 -12.26
N ASN A 351 -4.66 23.11 -12.08
CA ASN A 351 -5.13 24.43 -11.66
C ASN A 351 -5.55 24.44 -10.18
N THR A 352 -5.74 25.65 -9.64
CA THR A 352 -6.09 25.92 -8.23
C THR A 352 -7.41 25.28 -7.80
N ASN A 353 -8.31 24.97 -8.75
CA ASN A 353 -9.63 24.40 -8.50
C ASN A 353 -9.69 22.88 -8.62
N SER A 354 -8.56 22.16 -8.51
CA SER A 354 -8.48 20.70 -8.62
C SER A 354 -9.03 20.15 -9.96
N HIS A 355 -8.99 20.99 -11.00
CA HIS A 355 -9.19 20.57 -12.38
C HIS A 355 -7.83 20.51 -13.09
N GLN A 356 -7.71 19.51 -13.95
CA GLN A 356 -6.55 19.36 -14.80
C GLN A 356 -6.89 20.01 -16.13
N ASP A 357 -6.21 21.11 -16.43
CA ASP A 357 -6.32 21.76 -17.72
C ASP A 357 -5.50 20.99 -18.76
N VAL A 358 -6.09 20.84 -19.94
CA VAL A 358 -5.53 20.07 -21.04
C VAL A 358 -5.14 21.05 -22.12
N TYR A 359 -3.87 21.03 -22.50
CA TYR A 359 -3.32 21.86 -23.55
C TYR A 359 -2.92 21.00 -24.73
N VAL A 360 -3.30 21.42 -25.94
CA VAL A 360 -2.82 20.86 -27.21
C VAL A 360 -2.05 21.96 -27.94
N ASN A 361 -0.77 21.75 -28.21
CA ASN A 361 0.10 22.74 -28.86
C ASN A 361 -0.02 24.14 -28.22
N ASN A 362 0.08 24.18 -26.88
CA ASN A 362 -0.10 25.37 -26.03
C ASN A 362 -1.51 26.01 -26.01
N TYR A 363 -2.49 25.48 -26.73
CA TYR A 363 -3.88 25.91 -26.64
C TYR A 363 -4.63 25.15 -25.54
N CYS A 364 -5.25 25.86 -24.60
CA CYS A 364 -6.12 25.23 -23.60
C CYS A 364 -7.39 24.72 -24.29
N VAL A 365 -7.62 23.41 -24.23
CA VAL A 365 -8.77 22.73 -24.87
C VAL A 365 -9.72 22.09 -23.86
N THR A 366 -9.53 22.38 -22.56
CA THR A 366 -10.24 21.75 -21.44
C THR A 366 -11.76 21.72 -21.64
N LYS A 367 -12.36 22.80 -22.17
CA LYS A 367 -13.82 22.89 -22.34
C LYS A 367 -14.26 22.19 -23.63
N GLU A 368 -13.52 22.40 -24.70
CA GLU A 368 -13.79 21.95 -26.06
C GLU A 368 -13.80 20.43 -26.17
N ILE A 369 -12.83 19.77 -25.51
CA ILE A 369 -12.72 18.30 -25.51
C ILE A 369 -13.89 17.61 -24.81
N ARG A 370 -14.72 18.35 -24.05
CA ARG A 370 -15.90 17.81 -23.37
C ARG A 370 -17.20 18.05 -24.14
N SER A 371 -17.14 18.72 -25.30
CA SER A 371 -18.32 18.92 -26.14
C SER A 371 -18.91 17.60 -26.65
N GLN A 372 -20.21 17.62 -26.96
CA GLN A 372 -20.91 16.46 -27.49
C GLN A 372 -20.33 15.99 -28.83
N LYS A 373 -19.87 16.93 -29.67
CA LYS A 373 -19.20 16.66 -30.95
C LYS A 373 -17.94 15.81 -30.78
N ILE A 374 -17.14 16.07 -29.76
CA ILE A 374 -15.94 15.26 -29.46
C ILE A 374 -16.32 13.92 -28.83
N THR A 375 -17.30 13.94 -27.92
CA THR A 375 -17.78 12.73 -27.24
C THR A 375 -18.35 11.70 -28.20
N SER A 376 -18.97 12.12 -29.30
CA SER A 376 -19.57 11.21 -30.29
C SER A 376 -18.55 10.56 -31.24
N ILE A 377 -17.38 11.17 -31.44
CA ILE A 377 -16.34 10.64 -32.36
C ILE A 377 -15.19 9.93 -31.66
N VAL A 378 -14.92 10.24 -30.39
CA VAL A 378 -13.73 9.74 -29.67
C VAL A 378 -13.64 8.21 -29.66
N SER A 379 -14.77 7.50 -29.57
CA SER A 379 -14.80 6.03 -29.63
C SER A 379 -14.17 5.51 -30.93
N LYS A 380 -14.61 6.05 -32.08
CA LYS A 380 -14.14 5.69 -33.42
C LYS A 380 -12.67 6.06 -33.65
N ILE A 381 -12.20 7.17 -33.09
CA ILE A 381 -10.79 7.58 -33.21
C ILE A 381 -9.93 6.70 -32.30
N SER A 382 -10.40 6.40 -31.09
CA SER A 382 -9.68 5.55 -30.13
C SER A 382 -9.58 4.08 -30.55
N SER A 383 -10.40 3.61 -31.48
CA SER A 383 -10.28 2.25 -32.05
C SER A 383 -9.22 2.14 -33.15
N ILE A 384 -8.63 3.25 -33.61
CA ILE A 384 -7.60 3.25 -34.64
C ILE A 384 -6.25 2.81 -34.03
N LYS A 385 -5.62 1.81 -34.64
CA LYS A 385 -4.37 1.18 -34.16
C LYS A 385 -3.25 2.19 -33.93
N GLU A 386 -3.02 3.06 -34.90
CA GLU A 386 -1.92 4.02 -34.89
C GLU A 386 -2.13 5.08 -33.81
N VAL A 387 -3.39 5.52 -33.62
CA VAL A 387 -3.78 6.44 -32.55
C VAL A 387 -3.52 5.82 -31.17
N ARG A 388 -3.92 4.56 -30.97
CA ARG A 388 -3.67 3.88 -29.69
C ARG A 388 -2.19 3.70 -29.43
N LYS A 389 -1.44 3.23 -30.42
CA LYS A 389 0.01 3.04 -30.30
C LYS A 389 0.68 4.33 -29.84
N PHE A 390 0.42 5.44 -30.53
CA PHE A 390 0.95 6.75 -30.17
C PHE A 390 0.55 7.19 -28.76
N LEU A 391 -0.74 7.16 -28.42
CA LEU A 391 -1.21 7.63 -27.12
C LEU A 391 -0.75 6.74 -25.96
N VAL A 392 -0.63 5.43 -26.16
CA VAL A 392 -0.07 4.51 -25.14
C VAL A 392 1.41 4.82 -24.90
N GLU A 393 2.18 5.12 -25.95
CA GLU A 393 3.58 5.55 -25.81
C GLU A 393 3.67 6.86 -25.02
N GLU A 394 2.85 7.86 -25.32
CA GLU A 394 2.81 9.12 -24.57
C GLU A 394 2.38 8.93 -23.10
N GLN A 395 1.39 8.09 -22.84
CA GLN A 395 0.96 7.76 -21.48
C GLN A 395 2.09 7.08 -20.69
N ARG A 396 2.83 6.16 -21.33
CA ARG A 396 3.97 5.48 -20.70
C ARG A 396 5.11 6.44 -20.40
N LYS A 397 5.42 7.39 -21.31
CA LYS A 397 6.40 8.46 -21.06
C LYS A 397 6.05 9.26 -19.82
N ILE A 398 4.77 9.67 -19.67
CA ILE A 398 4.29 10.36 -18.47
C ILE A 398 4.50 9.49 -17.21
N GLY A 399 4.39 8.17 -17.35
CA GLY A 399 4.53 7.21 -16.24
C GLY A 399 5.93 6.68 -15.97
N GLU A 400 6.98 7.08 -16.70
CA GLU A 400 8.34 6.56 -16.53
C GLU A 400 8.87 6.76 -15.10
N SER A 401 8.68 7.95 -14.53
CA SER A 401 9.04 8.26 -13.15
C SER A 401 8.06 7.69 -12.10
N GLY A 402 6.92 7.18 -12.56
CA GLY A 402 5.82 6.70 -11.74
C GLY A 402 5.14 7.81 -10.94
N GLY A 403 4.55 7.45 -9.79
CA GLY A 403 3.98 8.44 -8.87
C GLY A 403 2.68 9.04 -9.38
N LEU A 404 1.85 8.21 -10.04
CA LEU A 404 0.62 8.65 -10.70
C LEU A 404 -0.56 7.71 -10.43
N VAL A 405 -1.75 8.25 -10.59
CA VAL A 405 -3.03 7.52 -10.64
C VAL A 405 -3.61 7.78 -12.02
N ALA A 406 -3.65 6.74 -12.86
CA ALA A 406 -4.18 6.82 -14.21
C ALA A 406 -5.55 6.17 -14.27
N GLU A 407 -6.48 6.82 -14.97
CA GLU A 407 -7.78 6.26 -15.27
C GLU A 407 -7.99 6.02 -16.75
N GLY A 408 -8.77 4.99 -17.08
CA GLY A 408 -9.09 4.64 -18.46
C GLY A 408 -9.92 3.38 -18.57
N ARG A 409 -9.67 2.63 -19.65
CA ARG A 409 -10.36 1.37 -19.97
C ARG A 409 -9.41 0.18 -20.07
N ASP A 410 -8.13 0.44 -20.28
CA ASP A 410 -7.07 -0.52 -20.56
C ASP A 410 -5.75 -0.13 -19.87
N ILE A 411 -5.83 0.63 -18.78
CA ILE A 411 -4.66 1.12 -18.04
C ILE A 411 -3.88 -0.04 -17.44
N GLY A 412 -4.54 -0.93 -16.70
CA GLY A 412 -3.92 -2.05 -16.01
C GLY A 412 -3.60 -3.24 -16.91
N THR A 413 -4.14 -3.29 -18.13
CA THR A 413 -3.89 -4.37 -19.11
C THR A 413 -2.86 -3.98 -20.16
N THR A 414 -2.94 -2.75 -20.69
CA THR A 414 -2.11 -2.30 -21.83
C THR A 414 -1.10 -1.24 -21.40
N VAL A 415 -1.56 -0.17 -20.75
CA VAL A 415 -0.71 1.02 -20.54
C VAL A 415 0.37 0.76 -19.48
N PHE A 416 -0.07 0.35 -18.29
CA PHE A 416 0.73 0.04 -17.10
C PHE A 416 0.42 -1.38 -16.58
N PRO A 417 0.79 -2.44 -17.33
CA PRO A 417 0.59 -3.83 -16.90
C PRO A 417 1.39 -4.20 -15.64
N HIS A 418 2.35 -3.37 -15.23
CA HIS A 418 3.13 -3.53 -14.01
C HIS A 418 2.83 -2.45 -12.96
N ALA A 419 1.65 -1.82 -13.01
CA ALA A 419 1.18 -0.94 -11.95
C ALA A 419 1.05 -1.71 -10.63
N GLU A 420 1.47 -1.10 -9.51
CA GLU A 420 1.48 -1.76 -8.21
C GLU A 420 0.07 -2.02 -7.67
N LEU A 421 -0.88 -1.15 -8.02
CA LEU A 421 -2.29 -1.34 -7.73
C LEU A 421 -3.13 -1.16 -8.99
N LYS A 422 -3.94 -2.17 -9.31
CA LYS A 422 -4.91 -2.12 -10.40
C LYS A 422 -6.31 -2.29 -9.82
N ILE A 423 -7.19 -1.36 -10.13
CA ILE A 423 -8.59 -1.36 -9.70
C ILE A 423 -9.46 -1.44 -10.95
N PHE A 424 -10.44 -2.32 -10.93
CA PHE A 424 -11.54 -2.32 -11.89
C PHE A 424 -12.79 -1.78 -11.21
N LEU A 425 -13.09 -0.50 -11.45
CA LEU A 425 -14.18 0.22 -10.81
C LEU A 425 -15.46 0.13 -11.63
N THR A 426 -16.49 -0.49 -11.08
CA THR A 426 -17.76 -0.73 -11.77
C THR A 426 -18.97 -0.33 -10.93
N ALA A 427 -20.14 -0.33 -11.57
CA ALA A 427 -21.44 -0.18 -10.94
C ALA A 427 -22.54 -0.79 -11.83
N SER A 428 -23.70 -1.07 -11.25
CA SER A 428 -24.88 -1.49 -12.00
C SER A 428 -25.21 -0.49 -13.12
N ILE A 429 -25.81 -0.98 -14.20
CA ILE A 429 -26.22 -0.12 -15.32
C ILE A 429 -27.19 0.98 -14.87
N ASP A 430 -28.07 0.66 -13.93
CA ASP A 430 -29.04 1.59 -13.34
C ASP A 430 -28.33 2.72 -12.60
N GLU A 431 -27.38 2.38 -11.74
CA GLU A 431 -26.60 3.36 -10.98
C GLU A 431 -25.75 4.24 -11.91
N ARG A 432 -25.13 3.65 -12.93
CA ARG A 432 -24.33 4.41 -13.92
C ARG A 432 -25.19 5.34 -14.76
N ALA A 433 -26.40 4.92 -15.16
CA ALA A 433 -27.35 5.77 -15.86
C ALA A 433 -27.83 6.93 -14.97
N LYS A 434 -28.19 6.67 -13.71
CA LYS A 434 -28.54 7.71 -12.74
C LYS A 434 -27.42 8.74 -12.58
N ARG A 435 -26.19 8.30 -12.30
CA ARG A 435 -25.02 9.17 -12.14
C ARG A 435 -24.77 10.02 -13.39
N ARG A 436 -24.93 9.43 -14.59
CA ARG A 436 -24.72 10.14 -15.85
C ARG A 436 -25.80 11.19 -16.13
N LYS A 437 -27.05 10.92 -15.75
CA LYS A 437 -28.15 11.88 -15.86
C LYS A 437 -27.95 13.11 -14.97
N PHE A 438 -27.42 12.92 -13.76
CA PHE A 438 -27.16 14.01 -12.81
C PHE A 438 -25.75 14.63 -12.89
N ASP A 439 -24.96 14.28 -13.91
CA ASP A 439 -23.63 14.86 -14.13
C ASP A 439 -23.77 16.33 -14.56
N LYS A 440 -23.25 17.26 -13.74
CA LYS A 440 -23.34 18.72 -13.96
C LYS A 440 -22.73 19.18 -15.29
N ASN A 441 -21.81 18.41 -15.87
CA ASN A 441 -21.20 18.71 -17.16
C ASN A 441 -22.05 18.28 -18.36
N SER A 442 -23.23 17.71 -18.12
CA SER A 442 -24.07 17.08 -19.13
C SER A 442 -25.49 17.63 -19.12
N LYS A 443 -25.65 18.96 -19.19
CA LYS A 443 -26.98 19.62 -19.21
C LYS A 443 -27.91 19.00 -20.26
N ASP A 444 -27.38 18.69 -21.44
CA ASP A 444 -28.12 18.08 -22.56
C ASP A 444 -28.58 16.64 -22.31
N LEU A 445 -28.05 15.95 -21.28
CA LEU A 445 -28.43 14.57 -20.93
C LEU A 445 -29.54 14.49 -19.87
N GLN A 446 -29.93 15.62 -19.25
CA GLN A 446 -30.97 15.63 -18.22
C GLN A 446 -32.37 15.35 -18.78
N GLU A 447 -32.59 15.73 -20.04
CA GLU A 447 -33.86 15.54 -20.76
C GLU A 447 -34.04 14.12 -21.31
N ILE A 448 -32.96 13.32 -21.36
CA ILE A 448 -33.02 11.95 -21.88
C ILE A 448 -33.65 11.01 -20.83
N ASP A 449 -34.55 10.13 -21.29
CA ASP A 449 -35.13 9.08 -20.47
C ASP A 449 -34.05 8.12 -19.92
N LEU A 450 -34.26 7.61 -18.70
CA LEU A 450 -33.32 6.71 -18.05
C LEU A 450 -33.12 5.41 -18.84
N ASN A 451 -34.15 4.85 -19.48
CA ASN A 451 -33.99 3.60 -20.24
C ASN A 451 -33.18 3.83 -21.52
N THR A 452 -33.42 4.93 -22.23
CA THR A 452 -32.59 5.33 -23.38
C THR A 452 -31.14 5.51 -22.97
N LEU A 453 -30.88 6.15 -21.82
CA LEU A 453 -29.53 6.34 -21.32
C LEU A 453 -28.85 5.01 -20.96
N LYS A 454 -29.58 4.05 -20.37
CA LYS A 454 -29.06 2.69 -20.12
C LYS A 454 -28.64 2.00 -21.42
N GLU A 455 -29.47 2.06 -22.46
CA GLU A 455 -29.15 1.44 -23.75
C GLU A 455 -27.93 2.09 -24.43
N LEU A 456 -27.81 3.42 -24.36
CA LEU A 456 -26.62 4.12 -24.84
C LEU A 456 -25.35 3.71 -24.09
N ILE A 457 -25.43 3.55 -22.78
CA ILE A 457 -24.31 3.09 -21.95
C ILE A 457 -23.95 1.63 -22.29
N LYS A 458 -24.94 0.72 -22.40
CA LYS A 458 -24.73 -0.67 -22.80
C LYS A 458 -24.05 -0.78 -24.15
N LYS A 459 -24.57 -0.08 -25.16
CA LYS A 459 -23.99 -0.07 -26.51
C LYS A 459 -22.53 0.36 -26.48
N ARG A 460 -22.24 1.43 -25.72
CA ARG A 460 -20.88 1.94 -25.58
C ARG A 460 -19.95 0.96 -24.88
N ASP A 461 -20.40 0.33 -23.80
CA ASP A 461 -19.58 -0.67 -23.10
C ASP A 461 -19.29 -1.87 -24.00
N LEU A 462 -20.26 -2.30 -24.80
CA LEU A 462 -20.12 -3.39 -25.76
C LEU A 462 -19.15 -3.02 -26.89
N GLU A 463 -19.24 -1.80 -27.42
CA GLU A 463 -18.23 -1.25 -28.35
C GLU A 463 -16.84 -1.24 -27.70
N ASP A 464 -16.69 -0.78 -26.46
CA ASP A 464 -15.41 -0.65 -25.78
C ASP A 464 -14.76 -2.00 -25.42
N SER A 465 -15.56 -3.01 -25.09
CA SER A 465 -15.12 -4.37 -24.76
C SER A 465 -14.86 -5.24 -25.99
N ASN A 466 -15.53 -5.00 -27.12
CA ASN A 466 -15.33 -5.76 -28.36
C ASN A 466 -14.29 -5.14 -29.32
N ARG A 467 -13.51 -4.14 -28.86
CA ARG A 467 -12.42 -3.59 -29.67
C ARG A 467 -11.35 -4.65 -29.89
N GLU A 468 -10.89 -4.79 -31.13
CA GLU A 468 -9.76 -5.67 -31.48
C GLU A 468 -8.47 -5.30 -30.72
N ILE A 469 -8.26 -4.00 -30.47
CA ILE A 469 -7.05 -3.49 -29.82
C ILE A 469 -7.41 -2.89 -28.46
N SER A 470 -6.75 -3.40 -27.42
CA SER A 470 -6.88 -2.95 -26.02
C SER A 470 -8.34 -2.76 -25.59
N PRO A 471 -9.12 -3.86 -25.57
CA PRO A 471 -10.51 -3.85 -25.14
C PRO A 471 -10.62 -3.50 -23.65
N LEU A 472 -11.80 -3.01 -23.26
CA LEU A 472 -12.15 -2.87 -21.85
C LEU A 472 -12.30 -4.26 -21.23
N VAL A 473 -11.24 -4.70 -20.54
CA VAL A 473 -11.17 -5.98 -19.84
C VAL A 473 -10.50 -5.76 -18.49
N LYS A 474 -11.02 -6.40 -17.45
CA LYS A 474 -10.39 -6.42 -16.13
C LYS A 474 -9.06 -7.18 -16.21
N ALA A 475 -7.95 -6.54 -15.83
CA ALA A 475 -6.68 -7.25 -15.71
C ALA A 475 -6.78 -8.39 -14.68
N ASN A 476 -6.06 -9.49 -14.90
CA ASN A 476 -6.16 -10.69 -14.05
C ASN A 476 -5.86 -10.41 -12.57
N ASP A 477 -4.96 -9.47 -12.29
CA ASP A 477 -4.53 -9.04 -10.96
C ASP A 477 -5.24 -7.76 -10.48
N ALA A 478 -6.23 -7.26 -11.23
CA ALA A 478 -7.02 -6.10 -10.82
C ALA A 478 -8.09 -6.47 -9.80
N ILE A 479 -8.19 -5.64 -8.76
CA ILE A 479 -9.20 -5.76 -7.72
C ILE A 479 -10.47 -5.08 -8.20
N GLU A 480 -11.56 -5.84 -8.29
CA GLU A 480 -12.87 -5.30 -8.68
C GLU A 480 -13.54 -4.61 -7.49
N ILE A 481 -14.03 -3.39 -7.72
CA ILE A 481 -14.79 -2.61 -6.74
C ILE A 481 -16.13 -2.21 -7.36
N ILE A 482 -17.21 -2.77 -6.79
CA ILE A 482 -18.58 -2.38 -7.10
C ILE A 482 -18.94 -1.18 -6.25
N THR A 483 -19.33 -0.08 -6.90
CA THR A 483 -19.57 1.22 -6.24
C THR A 483 -21.04 1.48 -5.94
N ASP A 484 -21.94 0.53 -6.22
CA ASP A 484 -23.35 0.60 -5.83
C ASP A 484 -23.49 0.70 -4.31
N GLY A 485 -24.31 1.64 -3.84
CA GLY A 485 -24.57 1.84 -2.41
C GLY A 485 -23.42 2.47 -1.60
N TYR A 486 -22.24 2.66 -2.20
CA TYR A 486 -21.11 3.32 -1.55
C TYR A 486 -21.03 4.80 -1.91
N SER A 487 -20.73 5.63 -0.92
CA SER A 487 -20.30 7.00 -1.14
C SER A 487 -18.93 7.06 -1.82
N ILE A 488 -18.63 8.19 -2.46
CA ILE A 488 -17.32 8.42 -3.10
C ILE A 488 -16.18 8.29 -2.09
N ASN A 489 -16.37 8.79 -0.86
CA ASN A 489 -15.33 8.76 0.17
C ASN A 489 -15.05 7.32 0.63
N GLU A 490 -16.07 6.48 0.82
CA GLU A 490 -15.87 5.08 1.17
C GLU A 490 -15.12 4.31 0.08
N VAL A 491 -15.42 4.56 -1.19
CA VAL A 491 -14.68 3.96 -2.32
C VAL A 491 -13.22 4.43 -2.32
N VAL A 492 -12.98 5.73 -2.10
CA VAL A 492 -11.62 6.29 -2.02
C VAL A 492 -10.84 5.69 -0.85
N ASP A 493 -11.45 5.57 0.32
CA ASP A 493 -10.80 5.03 1.52
C ASP A 493 -10.47 3.55 1.35
N LYS A 494 -11.35 2.76 0.74
CA LYS A 494 -11.06 1.37 0.34
C LYS A 494 -9.85 1.26 -0.58
N ILE A 495 -9.75 2.11 -1.61
CA ILE A 495 -8.62 2.07 -2.54
C ILE A 495 -7.32 2.53 -1.85
N ILE A 496 -7.40 3.48 -0.92
CA ILE A 496 -6.25 3.91 -0.12
C ILE A 496 -5.78 2.80 0.82
N ASP A 497 -6.70 2.06 1.45
CA ASP A 497 -6.32 0.92 2.29
C ASP A 497 -5.64 -0.18 1.46
N LEU A 498 -6.15 -0.48 0.25
CA LEU A 498 -5.48 -1.39 -0.68
C LEU A 498 -4.10 -0.89 -1.11
N TYR A 499 -3.95 0.42 -1.34
CA TYR A 499 -2.66 1.03 -1.66
C TYR A 499 -1.68 0.88 -0.49
N ASN A 500 -2.12 1.17 0.74
CA ASN A 500 -1.30 1.05 1.95
C ASN A 500 -0.94 -0.42 2.26
N ASP A 501 -1.77 -1.37 1.82
CA ASP A 501 -1.45 -2.79 1.96
C ASP A 501 -0.32 -3.24 1.02
N LYS A 502 -0.34 -2.73 -0.22
CA LYS A 502 0.64 -3.06 -1.26
C LYS A 502 1.91 -2.22 -1.22
N ILE A 503 1.85 -0.99 -0.73
CA ILE A 503 2.98 -0.05 -0.75
C ILE A 503 3.51 0.13 0.68
N PRO A 504 4.75 -0.29 0.97
CA PRO A 504 5.35 -0.09 2.28
C PRO A 504 5.45 1.40 2.62
N LYS A 505 5.07 1.79 3.83
CA LYS A 505 5.05 3.19 4.25
C LYS A 505 6.44 3.82 4.31
N GLU A 506 7.47 3.03 4.56
CA GLU A 506 8.87 3.47 4.51
C GLU A 506 9.32 3.94 3.12
N THR A 507 8.60 3.57 2.05
CA THR A 507 8.85 4.10 0.69
C THR A 507 8.27 5.51 0.46
N GLU A 508 7.35 5.95 1.32
CA GLU A 508 6.69 7.26 1.21
C GLU A 508 7.45 8.37 1.98
N ILE A 509 8.42 8.00 2.82
CA ILE A 509 9.27 8.94 3.57
C ILE A 509 10.29 9.56 2.62
N LYS A 510 10.35 10.89 2.60
CA LYS A 510 11.31 11.67 1.82
C LYS A 510 12.69 11.70 2.48
#